data_AF-A0A8J6XSG7-F1
#
_entry.id   AF-A0A8J6XSG7-F1
#
_cell.length_a   1.000
_cell.length_b   1.000
_cell.length_c   1.000
_cell.angle_alpha   90.00
_cell.angle_beta   90.00
_cell.angle_gamma   90.00
#
_symmetry.space_group_name_H-M   'P 1'
#
loop_
_entity.id
_entity.type
_entity.pdbx_description
1 polymer ?
#
loop_
_entity_poly.entity_id
_entity_poly.type
_entity_poly.pdbx_seq_one_letter_code
_entity_poly.pdbx_strand_id
1 'polypeptide(L)'
;MTAAAKFINATDKGSSAAFGVNQLKTGKIIKIMSRSSIGREVLARVQADDINLVLSIRNDVPKNLMGGSSSSLATAYVKNTQGYEETVLTLIHEGVHALGIGGSRRAEALARLAEVSHKGGAINRAAMRQVLQDIRSTGAYDHLQWKMYAQSIYFKDSVTF
;
A
#
# COMPACT_ATOMS: atom_id res chain seq x y z
N MET A 1 -26.76 7.21 9.61
CA MET A 1 -25.90 6.02 9.45
C MET A 1 -24.51 6.40 9.96
N THR A 2 -24.00 5.70 10.95
CA THR A 2 -22.78 6.04 11.69
C THR A 2 -21.53 5.63 10.90
N ALA A 3 -20.82 6.62 10.37
CA ALA A 3 -19.57 6.43 9.64
C ALA A 3 -18.41 6.10 10.61
N ALA A 4 -17.92 4.86 10.57
CA ALA A 4 -16.63 4.43 11.12
C ALA A 4 -16.10 3.30 10.20
N ALA A 5 -14.87 3.32 9.67
CA ALA A 5 -13.65 3.97 10.14
C ALA A 5 -12.68 4.33 9.00
N LYS A 6 -12.32 5.62 8.90
CA LYS A 6 -11.43 6.22 7.88
C LYS A 6 -9.95 5.84 8.00
N PHE A 7 -9.54 5.19 9.08
CA PHE A 7 -8.19 4.62 9.23
C PHE A 7 -8.28 3.70 10.44
N ILE A 8 -8.20 2.39 10.23
CA ILE A 8 -8.31 1.41 11.30
C ILE A 8 -6.91 1.10 11.79
N ASN A 9 -6.65 1.38 13.07
CA ASN A 9 -5.35 1.11 13.66
C ASN A 9 -5.49 0.18 14.86
N ALA A 10 -5.14 -1.09 14.68
CA ALA A 10 -5.19 -2.09 15.74
C ALA A 10 -3.93 -2.11 16.64
N THR A 11 -2.99 -1.17 16.46
CA THR A 11 -1.71 -1.13 17.20
C THR A 11 -1.77 -0.28 18.47
N ASP A 12 -2.85 -0.33 19.23
CA ASP A 12 -2.86 0.30 20.57
C ASP A 12 -1.82 -0.35 21.49
N LYS A 13 -1.57 0.25 22.67
CA LYS A 13 -0.53 -0.21 23.59
C LYS A 13 -0.75 -1.65 24.06
N GLY A 14 -1.99 -2.03 24.38
CA GLY A 14 -2.32 -3.37 24.88
C GLY A 14 -2.20 -4.41 23.78
N SER A 15 -2.79 -4.13 22.63
CA SER A 15 -2.71 -4.99 21.44
C SER A 15 -1.26 -5.16 20.95
N SER A 16 -0.48 -4.08 20.94
CA SER A 16 0.93 -4.12 20.54
C SER A 16 1.76 -5.06 21.41
N ALA A 17 1.58 -4.99 22.73
CA ALA A 17 2.25 -5.88 23.67
C ALA A 17 1.81 -7.34 23.50
N ALA A 18 0.50 -7.59 23.39
CA ALA A 18 -0.06 -8.94 23.28
C ALA A 18 0.41 -9.69 22.02
N PHE A 19 0.53 -8.98 20.89
CA PHE A 19 0.88 -9.59 19.60
C PHE A 19 2.36 -9.43 19.22
N GLY A 20 3.14 -8.74 20.06
CA GLY A 20 4.56 -8.47 19.84
C GLY A 20 4.79 -7.68 18.55
N VAL A 21 4.07 -6.56 18.40
CA VAL A 21 4.17 -5.64 17.27
C VAL A 21 4.46 -4.23 17.78
N ASN A 22 5.07 -3.40 16.94
CA ASN A 22 5.32 -2.02 17.30
C ASN A 22 4.02 -1.18 17.32
N GLN A 23 3.87 -0.35 18.35
CA GLN A 23 2.81 0.64 18.41
C GLN A 23 3.09 1.76 17.40
N LEU A 24 2.25 1.86 16.37
CA LEU A 24 2.38 2.86 15.32
C LEU A 24 1.28 3.91 15.46
N LYS A 25 1.67 5.17 15.64
CA LYS A 25 0.71 6.28 15.78
C LYS A 25 0.15 6.67 14.41
N THR A 26 -1.17 6.63 14.27
CA THR A 26 -1.89 7.03 13.03
C THR A 26 -1.44 8.40 12.52
N GLY A 27 -1.34 9.40 13.41
CA GLY A 27 -0.91 10.75 13.02
C GLY A 27 0.50 10.81 12.42
N LYS A 28 1.42 9.92 12.86
CA LYS A 28 2.76 9.83 12.28
C LYS A 28 2.76 9.11 10.93
N ILE A 29 1.91 8.09 10.75
CA ILE A 29 1.70 7.43 9.44
C ILE A 29 1.17 8.44 8.42
N ILE A 30 0.11 9.17 8.77
CA ILE A 30 -0.48 10.22 7.91
C ILE A 30 0.58 11.27 7.54
N LYS A 31 1.37 11.75 8.52
CA LYS A 31 2.45 12.71 8.29
C LYS A 31 3.53 12.21 7.31
N ILE A 32 3.84 10.92 7.34
CA ILE A 32 4.83 10.34 6.42
C ILE A 32 4.21 10.19 5.04
N MET A 33 3.01 9.60 4.93
CA MET A 33 2.27 9.47 3.67
C MET A 33 2.12 10.82 2.95
N SER A 34 1.83 11.90 3.67
CA SER A 34 1.63 13.24 3.10
C SER A 34 2.87 13.85 2.44
N ARG A 35 4.07 13.26 2.60
CA ARG A 35 5.32 13.75 2.01
C ARG A 35 5.35 13.68 0.48
N SER A 36 4.64 12.72 -0.13
CA SER A 36 4.61 12.56 -1.58
C SER A 36 3.23 12.83 -2.18
N SER A 37 3.17 13.15 -3.47
CA SER A 37 1.90 13.32 -4.20
C SER A 37 1.05 12.06 -4.15
N ILE A 38 1.66 10.89 -4.41
CA ILE A 38 0.94 9.62 -4.40
C ILE A 38 0.42 9.24 -3.01
N GLY A 39 1.17 9.54 -1.94
CA GLY A 39 0.70 9.31 -0.59
C GLY A 39 -0.43 10.27 -0.19
N ARG A 40 -0.41 11.52 -0.67
CA ARG A 40 -1.54 12.46 -0.53
C ARG A 40 -2.77 12.00 -1.31
N GLU A 41 -2.60 11.45 -2.52
CA GLU A 41 -3.69 10.90 -3.31
C GLU A 41 -4.38 9.75 -2.57
N VAL A 42 -3.62 8.76 -2.09
CA VAL A 42 -4.17 7.65 -1.28
C VAL A 42 -4.92 8.19 -0.06
N LEU A 43 -4.36 9.16 0.67
CA LEU A 43 -5.04 9.78 1.82
C LEU A 43 -6.31 10.55 1.42
N ALA A 44 -6.34 11.21 0.26
CA ALA A 44 -7.53 11.90 -0.23
C ALA A 44 -8.67 10.90 -0.51
N ARG A 45 -8.34 9.73 -1.07
CA ARG A 45 -9.30 8.64 -1.31
C ARG A 45 -9.85 8.03 -0.02
N VAL A 46 -9.01 7.96 1.00
CA VAL A 46 -9.42 7.59 2.36
C VAL A 46 -10.39 8.62 2.95
N GLN A 47 -10.13 9.92 2.74
CA GLN A 47 -11.01 10.99 3.21
C GLN A 47 -12.36 11.00 2.49
N ALA A 48 -12.34 10.65 1.19
CA ALA A 48 -13.51 10.55 0.32
C ALA A 48 -14.36 9.28 0.54
N ASP A 49 -13.93 8.36 1.42
CA ASP A 49 -14.60 7.06 1.67
C ASP A 49 -14.50 6.09 0.48
N ASP A 50 -13.56 6.31 -0.44
CA ASP A 50 -13.30 5.41 -1.57
C ASP A 50 -12.56 4.14 -1.11
N ILE A 51 -11.67 4.27 -0.12
CA ILE A 51 -10.86 3.19 0.45
C ILE A 51 -10.67 3.35 1.96
N ASN A 52 -10.31 2.26 2.65
CA ASN A 52 -9.92 2.27 4.06
C ASN A 52 -8.50 1.71 4.23
N LEU A 53 -7.70 2.35 5.09
CA LEU A 53 -6.38 1.85 5.49
C LEU A 53 -6.48 1.10 6.81
N VAL A 54 -5.80 -0.04 6.89
CA VAL A 54 -5.81 -0.91 8.08
C VAL A 54 -4.38 -1.21 8.51
N LEU A 55 -4.05 -0.90 9.76
CA LEU A 55 -2.88 -1.46 10.45
C LEU A 55 -3.33 -2.69 11.23
N SER A 56 -2.98 -3.86 10.70
CA SER A 56 -3.38 -5.15 11.24
C SER A 56 -2.31 -5.72 12.16
N ILE A 57 -2.74 -6.23 13.31
CA ILE A 57 -1.92 -6.95 14.29
C ILE A 57 -1.93 -8.47 14.07
N ARG A 58 -2.58 -8.96 13.00
CA ARG A 58 -2.61 -10.37 12.65
C ARG A 58 -1.18 -10.94 12.59
N ASN A 59 -1.00 -12.10 13.23
CA ASN A 59 0.27 -12.80 13.33
C ASN A 59 0.24 -14.18 12.63
N ASP A 60 -0.91 -14.54 12.05
CA ASP A 60 -1.17 -15.76 11.29
C ASP A 60 -0.90 -15.58 9.78
N VAL A 61 -0.03 -14.64 9.41
CA VAL A 61 0.32 -14.32 8.02
C VAL A 61 1.75 -14.78 7.71
N PRO A 62 2.04 -15.24 6.47
CA PRO A 62 3.40 -15.56 6.05
C PRO A 62 4.36 -14.38 6.28
N LYS A 63 5.59 -14.65 6.73
CA LYS A 63 6.58 -13.60 7.09
C LYS A 63 6.92 -12.65 5.93
N ASN A 64 6.79 -13.10 4.69
CA ASN A 64 7.05 -12.34 3.48
C ASN A 64 5.83 -11.55 2.96
N LEU A 65 4.66 -11.67 3.61
CA LEU A 65 3.45 -10.96 3.24
C LEU A 65 3.35 -9.67 4.06
N MET A 66 3.77 -8.56 3.48
CA MET A 66 3.81 -7.26 4.18
C MET A 66 2.42 -6.62 4.31
N GLY A 67 1.56 -6.85 3.32
CA GLY A 67 0.22 -6.30 3.26
C GLY A 67 -0.69 -7.13 2.37
N GLY A 68 -1.90 -6.61 2.18
CA GLY A 68 -2.84 -7.12 1.20
C GLY A 68 -3.99 -6.16 1.01
N SER A 69 -4.66 -6.28 -0.12
CA SER A 69 -5.79 -5.45 -0.49
C SER A 69 -6.98 -6.32 -0.91
N SER A 70 -8.18 -5.85 -0.58
CA SER A 70 -9.43 -6.50 -0.96
C SER A 70 -10.52 -5.46 -1.10
N SER A 71 -11.15 -5.39 -2.27
CA SER A 71 -12.16 -4.38 -2.59
C SER A 71 -11.64 -2.97 -2.29
N SER A 72 -12.18 -2.30 -1.25
CA SER A 72 -11.79 -0.97 -0.79
C SER A 72 -10.86 -0.99 0.43
N LEU A 73 -10.34 -2.14 0.85
CA LEU A 73 -9.45 -2.26 2.01
C LEU A 73 -8.00 -2.39 1.57
N ALA A 74 -7.13 -1.57 2.14
CA ALA A 74 -5.68 -1.67 2.03
C ALA A 74 -5.09 -1.94 3.43
N THR A 75 -4.47 -3.11 3.60
CA THR A 75 -3.99 -3.59 4.90
C THR A 75 -2.48 -3.69 4.93
N ALA A 76 -1.85 -3.14 5.96
CA ALA A 76 -0.47 -3.44 6.31
C ALA A 76 -0.43 -4.37 7.54
N TYR A 77 0.32 -5.46 7.44
CA TYR A 77 0.57 -6.39 8.54
C TYR A 77 1.75 -5.87 9.36
N VAL A 78 1.45 -5.29 10.52
CA VAL A 78 2.43 -4.59 11.36
C VAL A 78 3.48 -5.56 11.90
N LYS A 79 3.13 -6.84 12.05
CA LYS A 79 4.06 -7.89 12.44
C LYS A 79 5.24 -8.04 11.48
N ASN A 80 5.01 -7.83 10.18
CA ASN A 80 6.03 -8.03 9.16
C ASN A 80 6.69 -6.70 8.75
N THR A 81 5.97 -5.59 8.80
CA THR A 81 6.51 -4.27 8.44
C THR A 81 7.29 -3.61 9.58
N GLN A 82 6.85 -3.73 10.84
CA GLN A 82 7.47 -3.27 12.09
C GLN A 82 7.85 -1.77 12.21
N GLY A 83 8.09 -1.03 11.13
CA GLY A 83 8.53 0.35 11.14
C GLY A 83 7.56 1.29 10.42
N TYR A 84 7.63 2.58 10.76
CA TYR A 84 6.78 3.60 10.15
C TYR A 84 6.94 3.68 8.63
N GLU A 85 8.18 3.71 8.13
CA GLU A 85 8.46 3.87 6.70
C GLU A 85 7.99 2.64 5.91
N GLU A 86 8.30 1.43 6.36
CA GLU A 86 7.89 0.19 5.70
C GLU A 86 6.37 -0.03 5.73
N THR A 87 5.73 0.33 6.85
CA THR A 87 4.27 0.32 6.97
C THR A 87 3.64 1.30 5.98
N VAL A 88 4.20 2.51 5.86
CA VAL A 88 3.69 3.53 4.92
C VAL A 88 3.83 3.08 3.47
N LEU A 89 4.99 2.53 3.10
CA LEU A 89 5.20 2.00 1.75
C LEU A 89 4.20 0.89 1.42
N THR A 90 3.97 -0.01 2.37
CA THR A 90 2.96 -1.07 2.25
C THR A 90 1.57 -0.48 2.09
N LEU A 91 1.17 0.50 2.90
CA LEU A 91 -0.15 1.13 2.79
C LEU A 91 -0.33 1.88 1.46
N ILE A 92 0.72 2.49 0.92
CA ILE A 92 0.65 3.13 -0.40
C ILE A 92 0.50 2.07 -1.49
N HIS A 93 1.28 0.99 -1.43
CA HIS A 93 1.21 -0.13 -2.36
C HIS A 93 -0.19 -0.74 -2.39
N GLU A 94 -0.70 -1.14 -1.22
CA GLU A 94 -2.03 -1.73 -1.09
C GLU A 94 -3.14 -0.72 -1.36
N GLY A 95 -2.91 0.57 -1.07
CA GLY A 95 -3.84 1.65 -1.39
C GLY A 95 -4.03 1.80 -2.90
N VAL A 96 -2.97 1.69 -3.69
CA VAL A 96 -3.05 1.67 -5.16
C VAL A 96 -3.90 0.48 -5.63
N HIS A 97 -3.74 -0.70 -5.03
CA HIS A 97 -4.54 -1.86 -5.35
C HIS A 97 -6.02 -1.70 -4.96
N ALA A 98 -6.31 -1.19 -3.77
CA ALA A 98 -7.67 -0.92 -3.28
C ALA A 98 -8.42 0.10 -4.13
N LEU A 99 -7.70 0.95 -4.88
CA LEU A 99 -8.29 1.87 -5.86
C LEU A 99 -8.65 1.20 -7.19
N GLY A 100 -8.55 -0.13 -7.28
CA GLY A 100 -8.95 -0.91 -8.44
C GLY A 100 -7.82 -1.17 -9.44
N ILE A 101 -6.56 -0.94 -9.07
CA ILE A 101 -5.40 -1.32 -9.90
C ILE A 101 -4.87 -2.66 -9.39
N GLY A 102 -5.35 -3.79 -9.90
CA GLY A 102 -4.97 -5.11 -9.37
C GLY A 102 -4.91 -6.24 -10.40
N GLY A 103 -4.60 -7.46 -9.91
CA GLY A 103 -4.74 -8.71 -10.67
C GLY A 103 -3.79 -8.89 -11.86
N SER A 104 -2.72 -8.09 -11.94
CA SER A 104 -1.77 -8.16 -13.05
C SER A 104 -0.36 -7.75 -12.65
N ARG A 105 0.66 -8.27 -13.34
CA ARG A 105 2.05 -7.82 -13.15
C ARG A 105 2.23 -6.34 -13.46
N ARG A 106 1.40 -5.77 -14.33
CA ARG A 106 1.38 -4.33 -14.59
C ARG A 106 0.89 -3.54 -13.39
N ALA A 107 -0.18 -3.99 -12.72
CA ALA A 107 -0.69 -3.37 -11.50
C ALA A 107 0.37 -3.35 -10.38
N GLU A 108 1.05 -4.48 -10.17
CA GLU A 108 2.19 -4.58 -9.23
C GLU A 108 3.30 -3.57 -9.58
N ALA A 109 3.63 -3.43 -10.87
CA ALA A 109 4.62 -2.45 -11.30
C ALA A 109 4.20 -1.02 -10.97
N LEU A 110 2.90 -0.68 -11.09
CA LEU A 110 2.40 0.64 -10.71
C LEU A 110 2.47 0.87 -9.21
N ALA A 111 2.10 -0.11 -8.39
CA ALA A 111 2.19 -0.04 -6.94
C ALA A 111 3.66 0.10 -6.48
N ARG A 112 4.60 -0.61 -7.11
CA ARG A 112 6.05 -0.48 -6.86
C ARG A 112 6.61 0.88 -7.29
N LEU A 113 6.15 1.43 -8.41
CA LEU A 113 6.54 2.78 -8.82
C LEU A 113 5.99 3.86 -7.89
N ALA A 114 4.80 3.65 -7.32
CA ALA A 114 4.25 4.51 -6.26
C ALA A 114 5.16 4.51 -5.01
N GLU A 115 5.67 3.35 -4.59
CA GLU A 115 6.67 3.26 -3.51
C GLU A 115 7.95 4.04 -3.85
N VAL A 116 8.49 3.88 -5.06
CA VAL A 116 9.69 4.60 -5.52
C VAL A 116 9.47 6.11 -5.49
N SER A 117 8.32 6.58 -6.01
CA SER A 117 7.94 7.98 -5.98
C SER A 117 7.81 8.50 -4.54
N HIS A 118 7.24 7.71 -3.64
CA HIS A 118 7.11 8.09 -2.23
C HIS A 118 8.48 8.27 -1.54
N LYS A 119 9.45 7.42 -1.87
CA LYS A 119 10.85 7.54 -1.39
C LYS A 119 11.60 8.75 -1.97
N GLY A 120 10.98 9.55 -2.84
CA GLY A 120 11.62 10.67 -3.53
C GLY A 120 12.40 10.24 -4.78
N GLY A 121 12.26 8.99 -5.22
CA GLY A 121 12.88 8.50 -6.45
C GLY A 121 12.20 9.06 -7.69
N ALA A 122 12.99 9.48 -8.68
CA ALA A 122 12.47 9.87 -9.98
C ALA A 122 11.96 8.65 -10.74
N ILE A 123 10.73 8.71 -11.26
CA ILE A 123 10.20 7.70 -12.18
C ILE A 123 10.87 7.92 -13.54
N ASN A 124 11.95 7.20 -13.78
CA ASN A 124 12.70 7.23 -15.04
C ASN A 124 12.87 5.80 -15.58
N ARG A 125 13.51 5.68 -16.76
CA ARG A 125 13.71 4.37 -17.41
C ARG A 125 14.47 3.37 -16.54
N ALA A 126 15.42 3.83 -15.73
CA ALA A 126 16.17 2.96 -14.82
C ALA A 126 15.28 2.42 -13.69
N ALA A 127 14.50 3.30 -13.05
CA ALA A 127 13.54 2.91 -12.02
C ALA A 127 12.48 1.92 -12.55
N MET A 128 11.92 2.19 -13.73
CA MET A 128 10.98 1.27 -14.38
C MET A 128 11.62 -0.08 -14.68
N ARG A 129 12.85 -0.09 -15.19
CA ARG A 129 13.57 -1.33 -15.49
C ARG A 129 13.83 -2.15 -14.21
N GLN A 130 14.24 -1.50 -13.13
CA GLN A 130 14.47 -2.15 -11.85
C GLN A 130 13.18 -2.80 -11.32
N VAL A 131 12.07 -2.06 -11.29
CA VAL A 131 10.77 -2.59 -10.85
C VAL A 131 10.35 -3.80 -11.69
N LEU A 132 10.51 -3.75 -13.01
CA LEU A 132 10.18 -4.88 -13.89
C LEU A 132 11.10 -6.08 -13.67
N GLN A 133 12.37 -5.85 -13.33
CA GLN A 133 13.31 -6.91 -12.99
C GLN A 133 12.94 -7.56 -11.65
N ASP A 134 12.60 -6.76 -10.63
CA ASP A 134 12.20 -7.25 -9.31
C ASP A 134 10.92 -8.11 -9.38
N ILE A 135 9.93 -7.67 -10.17
CA ILE A 135 8.70 -8.45 -10.38
C ILE A 135 8.99 -9.79 -11.06
N ARG A 136 9.96 -9.84 -11.97
CA ARG A 136 10.36 -11.08 -12.65
C ARG A 136 11.20 -11.99 -11.77
N SER A 137 12.09 -11.43 -10.96
CA SER A 137 13.06 -12.20 -10.16
C SER A 137 12.44 -12.79 -8.89
N THR A 138 11.40 -12.18 -8.36
CA THR A 138 10.72 -12.65 -7.14
C THR A 138 9.95 -13.95 -7.33
N GLY A 139 9.50 -14.28 -8.55
CA GLY A 139 8.63 -15.44 -8.85
C GLY A 139 7.23 -15.36 -8.22
N ALA A 140 7.02 -14.47 -7.24
CA ALA A 140 5.78 -14.28 -6.50
C ALA A 140 4.59 -13.96 -7.42
N TYR A 141 4.86 -13.30 -8.56
CA TYR A 141 3.86 -12.82 -9.49
C TYR A 141 3.74 -13.65 -10.76
N ASP A 142 4.33 -14.86 -10.80
CA ASP A 142 4.41 -15.62 -12.05
C ASP A 142 3.09 -16.14 -12.59
N HIS A 143 2.13 -16.30 -11.69
CA HIS A 143 0.75 -16.67 -11.97
C HIS A 143 -0.07 -15.52 -12.59
N LEU A 144 0.43 -14.27 -12.61
CA LEU A 144 -0.29 -13.11 -13.12
C LEU A 144 0.09 -12.77 -14.57
N GLN A 145 -0.90 -12.38 -15.39
CA GLN A 145 -0.62 -11.87 -16.74
C GLN A 145 -0.12 -10.41 -16.70
N TRP A 146 0.53 -9.97 -17.78
CA TRP A 146 0.97 -8.58 -17.97
C TRP A 146 -0.15 -7.61 -18.39
N LYS A 147 -1.35 -8.13 -18.66
CA LYS A 147 -2.52 -7.34 -19.09
C LYS A 147 -3.20 -6.70 -17.87
N MET A 148 -3.59 -5.44 -17.98
CA MET A 148 -4.42 -4.80 -16.95
C MET A 148 -5.84 -5.35 -17.05
N TYR A 149 -6.35 -5.92 -15.96
CA TYR A 149 -7.74 -6.41 -15.89
C TYR A 149 -8.69 -5.38 -15.29
N ALA A 150 -8.18 -4.43 -14.51
CA ALA A 150 -8.95 -3.34 -13.93
C ALA A 150 -8.19 -2.02 -14.10
N GLN A 151 -8.87 -1.02 -14.67
CA GLN A 151 -8.39 0.36 -14.69
C GLN A 151 -9.14 1.13 -13.62
N SER A 152 -8.40 1.80 -12.75
CA SER A 152 -9.00 2.72 -11.78
C SER A 152 -9.46 3.99 -12.48
N ILE A 153 -10.67 4.45 -12.17
CA ILE A 153 -11.14 5.79 -12.57
C ILE A 153 -10.36 6.91 -11.86
N TYR A 154 -9.66 6.58 -10.76
CA TYR A 154 -8.98 7.55 -9.90
C TYR A 154 -7.59 7.97 -10.40
N PHE A 155 -7.03 7.21 -11.35
CA PHE A 155 -5.71 7.48 -11.94
C PHE A 155 -5.76 7.87 -13.42
N LYS A 156 -6.93 8.29 -13.92
CA LYS A 156 -7.13 8.62 -15.34
C LYS A 156 -6.34 9.86 -15.81
N ASP A 157 -6.13 10.85 -14.93
CA ASP A 157 -5.55 12.15 -15.30
C ASP A 157 -4.30 12.54 -14.48
N SER A 158 -3.90 11.74 -13.50
CA SER A 158 -2.82 12.07 -12.54
C SER A 158 -1.54 11.27 -12.74
N VAL A 159 -1.51 10.34 -13.71
CA VAL A 159 -0.31 9.55 -14.05
C VAL A 159 -0.13 9.50 -15.56
N THR A 160 0.41 10.57 -16.13
CA THR A 160 1.13 10.47 -17.41
C THR A 160 2.42 9.69 -17.16
N PHE A 161 2.48 8.46 -17.70
CA PHE A 161 3.71 7.67 -17.82
C PHE A 161 4.60 8.20 -18.93
#